data_AF-A0A5R8Y0V9-F1
#
_entry.id   AF-A0A5R8Y0V9-F1
#
_cell.length_a   1.000
_cell.length_b   1.000
_cell.length_c   1.000
_cell.angle_alpha   90.00
_cell.angle_beta   90.00
_cell.angle_gamma   90.00
#
_symmetry.space_group_name_H-M   'P 1'
#
loop_
_entity.id
_entity.type
_entity.pdbx_description
1 polymer ?
#
loop_
_entity_poly.entity_id
_entity_poly.type
_entity_poly.pdbx_seq_one_letter_code
_entity_poly.pdbx_strand_id
1 'polypeptide(L)'
;MDLIGIAENTVKIILILGLPSLIVSMVIGLIISIFQAVTQVSDASLTFVPKVIFVSVFILISLPWIGDNIKTYTTDLWGLILTFGQ
;
A
#
# COMPACT_ATOMS: atom_id res chain seq x y z
N MET A 1 2.31 20.67 -17.70
CA MET A 1 1.32 19.94 -16.90
C MET A 1 0.73 20.92 -15.91
N ASP A 2 -0.59 21.07 -15.92
CA ASP A 2 -1.25 21.93 -14.94
C ASP A 2 -1.16 21.31 -13.54
N LEU A 3 -1.31 22.14 -12.51
CA LEU A 3 -1.29 21.70 -11.10
C LEU A 3 -2.27 20.54 -10.85
N ILE A 4 -3.38 20.53 -11.57
CA ILE A 4 -4.42 19.48 -11.53
C ILE A 4 -3.88 18.14 -12.07
N GLY A 5 -3.07 18.15 -13.13
CA GLY A 5 -2.48 16.94 -13.69
C GLY A 5 -1.47 16.29 -12.75
N ILE A 6 -0.71 17.11 -12.02
CA ILE A 6 0.20 16.63 -10.96
C ILE A 6 -0.60 16.00 -9.82
N ALA A 7 -1.68 16.65 -9.38
CA ALA A 7 -2.56 16.12 -8.35
C ALA A 7 -3.20 14.78 -8.76
N GLU A 8 -3.69 14.66 -9.99
CA GLU A 8 -4.25 13.42 -10.52
C GLU A 8 -3.21 12.29 -10.53
N ASN A 9 -1.99 12.58 -11.00
CA ASN A 9 -0.92 11.59 -11.04
C ASN A 9 -0.48 11.16 -9.63
N THR A 10 -0.44 12.11 -8.70
CA THR A 10 -0.17 11.83 -7.27
C THR A 10 -1.18 10.84 -6.72
N VAL A 11 -2.48 11.10 -6.92
CA VAL A 11 -3.56 10.23 -6.44
C VAL A 11 -3.48 8.85 -7.08
N LYS A 12 -3.23 8.77 -8.39
CA LYS A 12 -3.04 7.49 -9.09
C LYS A 12 -1.92 6.66 -8.49
N ILE A 13 -0.77 7.27 -8.21
CA ILE A 13 0.39 6.57 -7.64
C ILE A 13 0.07 6.08 -6.22
N ILE A 14 -0.52 6.93 -5.37
CA ILE A 14 -0.94 6.51 -4.01
C ILE A 14 -1.90 5.33 -4.08
N LEU A 15 -2.86 5.39 -5.01
CA LEU A 15 -3.88 4.35 -5.16
C LEU A 15 -3.26 3.05 -5.68
N ILE A 16 -2.42 3.10 -6.71
CA ILE A 16 -1.68 1.94 -7.22
C ILE A 16 -0.84 1.33 -6.10
N LEU A 17 -0.06 2.14 -5.37
CA LEU A 17 0.80 1.69 -4.28
C LEU A 17 0.03 1.06 -3.11
N GLY A 18 -1.16 1.59 -2.80
CA GLY A 18 -2.01 1.12 -1.71
C GLY A 18 -2.88 -0.09 -2.07
N LEU A 19 -3.25 -0.27 -3.34
CA LEU A 19 -4.10 -1.38 -3.80
C LEU A 19 -3.58 -2.77 -3.39
N PRO A 20 -2.31 -3.15 -3.62
CA PRO A 20 -1.84 -4.49 -3.31
C PRO A 20 -1.83 -4.77 -1.79
N SER A 21 -1.50 -3.77 -0.96
CA SER A 21 -1.53 -3.91 0.49
C SER A 21 -2.95 -4.00 1.04
N LEU A 22 -3.88 -3.23 0.46
CA LEU A 22 -5.30 -3.31 0.79
C LEU A 22 -5.85 -4.70 0.47
N ILE A 23 -5.66 -5.21 -0.75
CA ILE A 23 -6.15 -6.53 -1.17
C ILE A 23 -5.63 -7.62 -0.23
N VAL A 24 -4.33 -7.61 0.07
CA VAL A 24 -3.74 -8.63 0.94
C VAL A 24 -4.26 -8.51 2.37
N SER A 25 -4.38 -7.30 2.91
CA SER A 25 -4.96 -7.09 4.24
C SER A 25 -6.41 -7.57 4.33
N MET A 26 -7.19 -7.39 3.27
CA MET A 26 -8.59 -7.85 3.17
C MET A 26 -8.66 -9.38 3.15
N VAL A 27 -7.88 -10.03 2.28
CA VAL A 27 -7.87 -11.50 2.17
C VAL A 27 -7.46 -12.15 3.49
N ILE A 28 -6.37 -11.70 4.09
CA ILE A 28 -5.89 -12.23 5.38
C ILE A 28 -6.90 -11.95 6.49
N GLY A 29 -7.45 -10.73 6.53
CA GLY A 29 -8.46 -10.35 7.53
C GLY A 29 -9.71 -11.22 7.45
N LEU A 30 -10.18 -11.52 6.24
CA LEU A 30 -11.31 -12.42 6.01
C LEU A 30 -11.01 -13.84 6.48
N ILE A 31 -9.85 -14.40 6.10
CA ILE A 31 -9.45 -15.75 6.52
C ILE A 31 -9.44 -15.84 8.05
N ILE A 32 -8.77 -14.89 8.72
CA ILE A 32 -8.68 -14.85 10.18
C ILE A 32 -10.07 -14.72 10.83
N SER A 33 -10.95 -13.88 10.27
CA SER A 33 -12.32 -13.69 10.78
C SER A 33 -13.16 -14.96 10.72
N ILE A 34 -12.99 -15.76 9.66
CA ILE A 34 -13.69 -17.04 9.50
C ILE A 34 -13.17 -18.05 10.52
N PHE A 35 -11.85 -18.14 10.69
CA PHE A 35 -11.26 -19.03 11.71
C PHE A 35 -11.74 -18.68 13.12
N GLN A 36 -11.81 -17.38 13.43
CA GLN A 36 -12.29 -16.89 14.71
C GLN A 36 -13.77 -17.24 14.93
N ALA A 37 -14.60 -17.12 13.89
CA ALA A 37 -16.02 -17.47 13.93
C ALA A 37 -16.27 -18.98 14.08
N VAL A 38 -15.55 -19.82 13.32
CA VAL A 38 -15.74 -21.29 13.32
C VAL A 38 -15.31 -21.93 14.63
N THR A 39 -14.24 -21.43 15.26
CA THR A 39 -13.75 -21.97 16.54
C THR A 39 -14.43 -21.37 17.77
N GLN A 40 -15.28 -20.36 17.61
CA GLN A 40 -15.94 -19.62 18.71
C GLN A 40 -14.95 -18.97 19.70
N VAL A 41 -13.68 -18.79 19.31
CA VAL A 41 -12.64 -18.18 20.15
C VAL A 41 -12.60 -16.68 19.88
N SER A 42 -13.24 -15.88 20.72
CA SER A 42 -13.24 -14.40 20.62
C SER A 42 -12.05 -13.73 21.34
N ASP A 43 -10.89 -14.39 21.37
CA ASP A 43 -9.70 -13.81 21.99
C ASP A 43 -9.00 -12.84 21.01
N ALA A 44 -8.94 -11.56 21.39
CA ALA A 44 -8.36 -10.49 20.57
C ALA A 44 -6.85 -10.67 20.35
N SER A 45 -6.15 -11.34 21.26
CA SER A 45 -4.70 -11.55 21.16
C SER A 45 -4.34 -12.57 20.07
N LEU A 46 -5.17 -13.60 19.90
CA LEU A 46 -5.01 -14.67 18.89
C LEU A 46 -5.23 -14.20 17.45
N THR A 47 -6.03 -13.15 17.25
CA THR A 47 -6.25 -12.54 15.93
C THR A 47 -5.26 -11.43 15.62
N PHE A 48 -4.69 -10.79 16.65
CA PHE A 48 -3.70 -9.74 16.46
C PHE A 48 -2.35 -10.27 15.95
N VAL A 49 -1.81 -11.33 16.59
CA VAL A 49 -0.45 -11.81 16.30
C VAL A 49 -0.29 -12.33 14.86
N PRO A 50 -1.12 -13.26 14.36
CA PRO A 50 -0.98 -13.77 12.99
C PRO A 50 -1.14 -12.63 11.96
N LYS A 51 -2.12 -11.73 12.18
CA LYS A 51 -2.39 -10.61 11.28
C LYS A 51 -1.17 -9.69 11.13
N VAL A 52 -0.51 -9.34 12.24
CA VAL A 52 0.70 -8.49 12.22
C VAL A 52 1.81 -9.17 11.43
N ILE A 53 2.07 -10.45 11.67
CA ILE A 53 3.13 -11.20 10.95
C ILE A 53 2.90 -11.16 9.44
N PHE A 54 1.68 -11.49 8.99
CA PHE A 54 1.39 -11.51 7.56
C PHE A 54 1.48 -10.12 6.92
N VAL A 55 0.97 -9.07 7.58
CA VAL A 55 1.05 -7.69 7.08
C VAL A 55 2.50 -7.22 7.03
N SER A 56 3.31 -7.50 8.05
CA SER A 56 4.73 -7.15 8.08
C SER A 56 5.52 -7.82 6.95
N VAL A 57 5.31 -9.12 6.74
CA VAL A 57 5.95 -9.85 5.62
C VAL A 57 5.53 -9.26 4.28
N PHE A 58 4.25 -8.92 4.11
CA PHE A 58 3.76 -8.32 2.88
C PHE A 58 4.34 -6.92 2.62
N ILE A 59 4.50 -6.11 3.66
CA ILE A 59 5.18 -4.80 3.54
C ILE A 59 6.63 -5.00 3.08
N LEU A 60 7.36 -5.95 3.66
CA LEU A 60 8.75 -6.22 3.27
C LEU A 60 8.89 -6.66 1.80
N ILE A 61 7.92 -7.43 1.28
CA ILE A 61 7.91 -7.86 -0.13
C ILE A 61 7.53 -6.69 -1.06
N SER A 62 6.64 -5.80 -0.62
CA SER A 62 6.19 -4.66 -1.42
C SER A 62 7.16 -3.47 -1.40
N LEU A 63 8.11 -3.42 -0.46
CA LEU A 63 9.16 -2.39 -0.35
C LEU A 63 9.89 -2.05 -1.66
N PRO A 64 10.51 -3.01 -2.39
CA PRO A 64 11.25 -2.70 -3.63
C PRO A 64 10.34 -2.07 -4.69
N TRP A 65 9.14 -2.63 -4.86
CA TRP A 65 8.18 -2.12 -5.83
C TRP A 65 7.67 -0.72 -5.47
N ILE A 66 7.41 -0.43 -4.20
CA ILE A 66 7.08 0.93 -3.73
C ILE A 66 8.24 1.89 -4.03
N GLY A 67 9.47 1.46 -3.77
CA GLY A 67 10.68 2.23 -4.03
C GLY A 67 10.82 2.64 -5.50
N ASP A 68 10.61 1.71 -6.43
CA ASP A 68 10.71 1.97 -7.87
C ASP A 68 9.68 3.00 -8.36
N ASN A 69 8.43 2.88 -7.88
CA ASN A 69 7.34 3.80 -8.23
C ASN A 69 7.60 5.21 -7.68
N ILE A 70 8.04 5.34 -6.42
CA ILE A 70 8.37 6.64 -5.82
C ILE A 70 9.55 7.30 -6.54
N LYS A 71 10.57 6.52 -6.90
CA LYS A 71 11.75 7.03 -7.61
C LYS A 71 11.38 7.56 -9.01
N THR A 72 10.53 6.83 -9.72
CA THR A 72 10.00 7.25 -11.03
C THR A 72 9.24 8.56 -10.90
N TYR A 73 8.29 8.63 -9.97
CA TYR A 73 7.52 9.84 -9.70
C TYR A 73 8.38 11.05 -9.33
N THR A 74 9.40 10.84 -8.51
CA THR A 74 10.33 11.90 -8.09
C THR A 74 11.11 12.44 -9.30
N THR A 75 11.51 11.56 -10.22
CA THR A 75 12.24 11.95 -11.43
C THR A 75 11.34 12.76 -12.38
N ASP A 76 10.08 12.35 -12.52
CA ASP A 76 9.08 13.06 -13.33
C ASP A 76 8.81 14.47 -12.78
N LEU A 77 8.67 14.60 -11.45
CA LEU A 77 8.52 15.90 -10.79
C LEU A 77 9.77 16.78 -10.95
N TRP A 78 10.95 16.19 -10.81
CA TRP A 78 12.20 16.92 -10.97
C TRP A 78 12.36 17.48 -12.39
N GLY A 79 12.02 16.70 -13.42
CA GLY A 79 12.02 17.14 -14.81
C GLY A 79 11.03 18.30 -15.08
N LEU A 80 9.85 18.25 -14.45
CA LEU A 80 8.89 19.35 -14.49
C LEU A 80 9.47 20.63 -13.89
N ILE A 81 10.06 20.56 -12.70
CA ILE A 81 10.65 21.73 -12.01
C ILE A 81 11.75 22.38 -12.86
N LEU A 82 12.64 21.59 -13.47
CA LEU A 82 13.71 22.12 -14.33
C LEU A 82 13.19 22.84 -15.58
N THR A 83 12.03 22.42 -16.10
CA THR A 83 11.41 23.03 -17.29
C THR A 83 10.72 24.36 -16.96
N PHE A 84 10.16 24.52 -15.76
CA PHE A 84 9.55 25.78 -15.30
C PHE A 84 10.58 26.81 -14.80
N GLY A 85 11.82 26.39 -14.53
CA GLY A 85 12.91 27.26 -14.09
C GLY A 85 13.65 27.97 -15.23
N GLN A 86 13.29 27.72 -16.49
CA GLN A 86 13.73 28.47 -17.68
C GLN A 86 12.60 29.37 -18.18
#